data_AF-A0A4P5W0Y7-F1
#
_entry.id   AF-A0A4P5W0Y7-F1
#
_cell.length_a   1.000
_cell.length_b   1.000
_cell.length_c   1.000
_cell.angle_alpha   90.00
_cell.angle_beta   90.00
_cell.angle_gamma   90.00
#
_symmetry.space_group_name_H-M   'P 1'
#
loop_
_entity.id
_entity.type
_entity.pdbx_description
1 polymer ?
#
loop_
_entity_poly.entity_id
_entity_poly.type
_entity_poly.pdbx_seq_one_letter_code
_entity_poly.pdbx_strand_id
1 'polypeptide(L)'
;MITAHTRVSDALAERPDLRQRLPAFHPAFAKLNHPVIGKILPKLVTVAEAARVAGVDVDALVAFMNLPSGATAHPPASAPRQSDAQPAWVQPSREVRFDARPVLAGGADPFTAIVGAARELAEGAQLTVIAPFDPAPLVGYFVRQGWLAWRRWEGEACLVTFARGTTSVAPEPGPGLPEAERGEDGWTLDVRDLSPPGPMQAVLAALDAGRLPLLVHHSREPAMLYPKLADRGLRWTVDTRDDGVWVQIDGG
;
A
#
# COMPACT_ATOMS: atom_id res chain seq x y z
N MET A 1 -4.40 -19.50 26.92
CA MET A 1 -3.67 -19.28 25.63
C MET A 1 -4.51 -18.30 24.84
N ILE A 2 -3.95 -17.14 24.50
CA ILE A 2 -4.72 -16.01 23.99
C ILE A 2 -4.84 -16.14 22.47
N THR A 3 -6.02 -15.92 21.91
CA THR A 3 -6.29 -15.99 20.47
C THR A 3 -6.95 -14.70 19.98
N ALA A 4 -7.07 -14.53 18.66
CA ALA A 4 -7.71 -13.37 18.05
C ALA A 4 -9.16 -13.13 18.54
N HIS A 5 -9.87 -14.22 18.86
CA HIS A 5 -11.25 -14.18 19.35
C HIS A 5 -11.37 -14.06 20.87
N THR A 6 -10.26 -14.18 21.60
CA THR A 6 -10.25 -13.99 23.05
C THR A 6 -10.65 -12.55 23.38
N ARG A 7 -11.49 -12.36 24.41
CA ARG A 7 -11.82 -11.02 24.89
C ARG A 7 -10.60 -10.40 25.55
N VAL A 8 -10.38 -9.10 25.33
CA VAL A 8 -9.21 -8.41 25.93
C VAL A 8 -9.26 -8.48 27.46
N SER A 9 -10.45 -8.44 28.06
CA SER A 9 -10.65 -8.62 29.50
C SER A 9 -10.20 -9.99 30.03
N ASP A 10 -10.49 -11.06 29.28
CA ASP A 10 -10.12 -12.43 29.63
C ASP A 10 -8.61 -12.64 29.47
N ALA A 11 -8.03 -12.11 28.39
CA ALA A 11 -6.59 -12.11 28.17
C ALA A 11 -5.82 -11.35 29.25
N LEU A 12 -6.35 -10.22 29.73
CA LEU A 12 -5.78 -9.45 30.84
C LEU A 12 -5.95 -10.15 32.20
N ALA A 13 -6.95 -11.02 32.34
CA ALA A 13 -7.17 -11.82 33.55
C ALA A 13 -6.25 -13.04 33.59
N GLU A 14 -6.07 -13.75 32.47
CA GLU A 14 -5.06 -14.79 32.31
C GLU A 14 -3.64 -14.22 32.50
N ARG A 15 -3.40 -12.98 32.03
CA ARG A 15 -2.08 -12.35 32.05
C ARG A 15 -2.12 -10.87 32.48
N PRO A 16 -2.01 -10.60 33.79
CA PRO A 16 -2.06 -9.22 34.30
C PRO A 16 -0.89 -8.34 33.85
N ASP A 17 0.24 -8.93 33.43
CA ASP A 17 1.41 -8.19 32.91
C ASP A 17 1.13 -7.45 31.59
N LEU A 18 0.14 -7.91 30.81
CA LEU A 18 -0.17 -7.33 29.50
C LEU A 18 -0.65 -5.88 29.58
N ARG A 19 -1.23 -5.44 30.72
CA ARG A 19 -1.62 -4.03 30.91
C ARG A 19 -0.45 -3.06 30.78
N GLN A 20 0.73 -3.46 31.25
CA GLN A 20 1.93 -2.63 31.19
C GLN A 20 2.69 -2.82 29.87
N ARG A 21 2.54 -3.98 29.22
CA ARG A 21 3.26 -4.33 27.98
C ARG A 21 2.58 -3.87 26.70
N LEU A 22 1.24 -3.89 26.64
CA LEU A 22 0.49 -3.47 25.45
C LEU A 22 0.75 -2.01 25.04
N PRO A 23 0.86 -1.03 25.95
CA PRO A 23 1.25 0.34 25.60
C PRO A 23 2.64 0.44 24.97
N ALA A 24 3.57 -0.44 25.34
CA ALA A 24 4.90 -0.52 24.74
C ALA A 24 4.88 -1.15 23.34
N PHE A 25 3.87 -1.98 23.04
CA PHE A 25 3.64 -2.54 21.71
C PHE A 25 3.02 -1.51 20.75
N HIS A 26 2.02 -0.75 21.20
CA HIS A 26 1.42 0.32 20.38
C HIS A 26 0.72 1.39 21.25
N PRO A 27 0.87 2.69 20.92
CA PRO A 27 0.32 3.80 21.72
C PRO A 27 -1.22 3.77 21.85
N ALA A 28 -1.93 3.15 20.89
CA ALA A 28 -3.38 2.98 20.99
C ALA A 28 -3.82 2.21 22.25
N PHE A 29 -2.94 1.37 22.80
CA PHE A 29 -3.21 0.59 24.02
C PHE A 29 -2.90 1.34 25.32
N ALA A 30 -2.35 2.56 25.28
CA ALA A 30 -2.12 3.38 26.48
C ALA A 30 -3.40 3.64 27.28
N LYS A 31 -4.56 3.67 26.60
CA LYS A 31 -5.89 3.83 27.20
C LYS A 31 -6.27 2.68 28.17
N LEU A 32 -5.58 1.54 28.11
CA LEU A 32 -5.77 0.42 29.05
C LEU A 32 -5.27 0.73 30.47
N ASN A 33 -4.35 1.68 30.63
CA ASN A 33 -3.86 2.11 31.96
C ASN A 33 -4.75 3.16 32.63
N HIS A 34 -5.78 3.68 31.93
CA HIS A 34 -6.66 4.67 32.50
C HIS A 34 -7.64 4.03 33.53
N PRO A 35 -7.84 4.62 34.73
CA PRO A 35 -8.52 3.97 35.86
C PRO A 35 -9.99 3.58 35.62
N VAL A 36 -10.68 4.30 34.73
CA VAL A 36 -12.08 4.06 34.34
C VAL A 36 -12.17 3.32 33.00
N ILE A 37 -11.65 3.93 31.92
CA ILE A 37 -11.67 3.37 30.55
C ILE A 37 -10.99 1.99 30.47
N GLY A 38 -9.89 1.77 31.18
CA GLY A 38 -9.15 0.50 31.23
C GLY A 38 -9.90 -0.66 31.91
N LYS A 39 -11.03 -0.40 32.58
CA LYS A 39 -11.92 -1.42 33.14
C LYS A 39 -13.10 -1.78 32.24
N ILE A 40 -13.48 -0.86 31.34
CA ILE A 40 -14.70 -0.95 30.54
C ILE A 40 -14.40 -1.46 29.14
N LEU A 41 -13.42 -0.83 28.46
CA LEU A 41 -13.09 -1.14 27.07
C LEU A 41 -12.70 -2.62 26.85
N PRO A 42 -11.88 -3.24 27.72
CA PRO A 42 -11.48 -4.64 27.53
C PRO A 42 -12.62 -5.66 27.63
N LYS A 43 -13.73 -5.30 28.28
CA LYS A 43 -14.90 -6.19 28.43
C LYS A 43 -15.75 -6.26 27.17
N LEU A 44 -15.61 -5.27 26.28
CA LEU A 44 -16.47 -5.04 25.13
C LEU A 44 -15.86 -5.45 23.79
N VAL A 45 -14.54 -5.68 23.74
CA VAL A 45 -13.85 -5.96 22.47
C VAL A 45 -12.98 -7.22 22.55
N THR A 46 -12.84 -7.90 21.41
CA THR A 46 -11.89 -8.99 21.19
C THR A 46 -10.49 -8.48 20.87
N VAL A 47 -9.47 -9.34 20.96
CA VAL A 47 -8.09 -9.00 20.57
C VAL A 47 -8.02 -8.56 19.10
N ALA A 48 -8.76 -9.23 18.20
CA ALA A 48 -8.83 -8.86 16.79
C ALA A 48 -9.46 -7.49 16.54
N GLU A 49 -10.53 -7.15 17.26
CA GLU A 49 -11.18 -5.84 17.15
C GLU A 49 -10.28 -4.74 17.73
N ALA A 50 -9.62 -5.01 18.85
CA ALA A 50 -8.66 -4.08 19.43
C ALA A 50 -7.48 -3.82 18.48
N ALA A 51 -6.98 -4.86 17.80
CA ALA A 51 -5.95 -4.73 16.77
C ALA A 51 -6.42 -3.88 15.59
N ARG A 52 -7.63 -4.16 15.06
CA ARG A 52 -8.21 -3.43 13.92
C ARG A 52 -8.45 -1.96 14.23
N VAL A 53 -8.92 -1.63 15.43
CA VAL A 53 -9.11 -0.24 15.90
C VAL A 53 -7.77 0.46 16.12
N ALA A 54 -6.75 -0.27 16.57
CA ALA A 54 -5.40 0.25 16.75
C ALA A 54 -4.59 0.34 15.45
N GLY A 55 -5.08 -0.22 14.33
CA GLY A 55 -4.35 -0.27 13.06
C GLY A 55 -3.13 -1.20 13.08
N VAL A 56 -3.12 -2.19 13.97
CA VAL A 56 -2.04 -3.16 14.11
C VAL A 56 -2.45 -4.53 13.56
N ASP A 57 -1.47 -5.32 13.15
CA ASP A 57 -1.71 -6.68 12.68
C ASP A 57 -2.22 -7.59 13.82
N VAL A 58 -3.28 -8.34 13.52
CA VAL A 58 -3.98 -9.19 14.51
C VAL A 58 -3.09 -10.34 14.95
N ASP A 59 -2.37 -10.97 14.03
CA ASP A 59 -1.50 -12.11 14.31
C ASP A 59 -0.29 -11.67 15.14
N ALA A 60 0.29 -10.51 14.79
CA ALA A 60 1.36 -9.89 15.55
C ALA A 60 0.95 -9.55 17.00
N LEU A 61 -0.27 -9.04 17.21
CA LEU A 61 -0.78 -8.76 18.54
C LEU A 61 -1.01 -10.04 19.35
N VAL A 62 -1.57 -11.09 18.73
CA VAL A 62 -1.79 -12.39 19.38
C VAL A 62 -0.47 -13.05 19.75
N ALA A 63 0.52 -13.03 18.85
CA ALA A 63 1.87 -13.52 19.12
C ALA A 63 2.50 -12.76 20.30
N PHE A 64 2.37 -11.43 20.32
CA PHE A 64 2.86 -10.60 21.42
C PHE A 64 2.19 -10.93 22.76
N MET A 65 0.87 -11.09 22.77
CA MET A 65 0.13 -11.40 24.00
C MET A 65 0.43 -12.80 24.55
N ASN A 66 0.96 -13.73 23.75
CA ASN A 66 1.39 -15.06 24.19
C ASN A 66 2.89 -15.15 24.55
N LEU A 67 3.70 -14.11 24.32
CA LEU A 67 5.13 -14.12 24.69
C LEU A 67 5.32 -14.19 26.22
N PRO A 68 6.21 -15.04 26.76
CA PRO A 68 6.44 -15.18 28.20
C PRO A 68 6.78 -13.85 28.89
N SER A 69 6.34 -13.70 30.14
CA SER A 69 6.51 -12.47 30.93
C SER A 69 7.99 -12.30 31.29
N GLY A 70 8.57 -11.13 31.00
CA GLY A 70 10.02 -10.88 31.15
C GLY A 70 10.83 -11.03 29.86
N ALA A 71 10.24 -11.57 28.79
CA ALA A 71 10.76 -11.32 27.45
C ALA A 71 10.51 -9.83 27.15
N THR A 72 11.58 -9.02 27.18
CA THR A 72 11.62 -7.77 26.40
C THR A 72 11.28 -8.17 24.98
N ALA A 73 10.03 -7.96 24.62
CA ALA A 73 9.68 -7.90 23.23
C ALA A 73 10.48 -6.71 22.71
N HIS A 74 11.61 -7.02 22.05
CA HIS A 74 11.98 -6.24 20.90
C HIS A 74 10.67 -6.07 20.11
N PRO A 75 10.28 -4.85 19.69
CA PRO A 75 9.13 -4.66 18.81
C PRO A 75 9.20 -5.76 17.74
N PRO A 76 8.08 -6.42 17.43
CA PRO A 76 8.08 -7.66 16.65
C PRO A 76 9.10 -7.51 15.55
N ALA A 77 10.12 -8.40 15.55
CA ALA A 77 11.12 -8.44 14.52
C ALA A 77 10.38 -8.21 13.23
N SER A 78 10.70 -7.08 12.59
CA SER A 78 9.93 -6.53 11.49
C SER A 78 9.55 -7.65 10.55
N ALA A 79 8.35 -7.55 9.96
CA ALA A 79 7.99 -8.28 8.76
C ALA A 79 9.26 -8.58 7.97
N PRO A 80 9.49 -9.86 7.60
CA PRO A 80 10.80 -10.42 7.29
C PRO A 80 11.70 -9.37 6.68
N ARG A 81 12.89 -9.12 7.26
CA ARG A 81 13.92 -8.14 6.81
C ARG A 81 14.27 -8.36 5.33
N GLN A 82 13.34 -7.99 4.46
CA GLN A 82 13.37 -8.12 3.03
C GLN A 82 13.71 -6.72 2.57
N SER A 83 14.98 -6.55 2.27
CA SER A 83 15.36 -5.50 1.36
C SER A 83 14.71 -5.81 0.02
N ASP A 84 13.93 -4.86 -0.49
CA ASP A 84 13.38 -4.98 -1.83
C ASP A 84 14.54 -4.93 -2.83
N ALA A 85 14.44 -5.62 -3.96
CA ALA A 85 15.47 -5.54 -4.99
C ALA A 85 15.61 -4.08 -5.45
N GLN A 86 16.83 -3.56 -5.55
CA GLN A 86 17.04 -2.15 -5.90
C GLN A 86 16.40 -1.85 -7.26
N PRO A 87 15.38 -0.98 -7.31
CA PRO A 87 14.74 -0.66 -8.57
C PRO A 87 15.59 0.33 -9.37
N ALA A 88 15.52 0.25 -10.69
CA ALA A 88 16.33 1.06 -11.61
C ALA A 88 16.14 2.57 -11.45
N TRP A 89 15.02 3.01 -10.87
CA TRP A 89 14.78 4.42 -10.59
C TRP A 89 15.64 4.95 -9.45
N VAL A 90 16.19 4.12 -8.55
CA VAL A 90 17.04 4.58 -7.44
C VAL A 90 18.41 5.00 -7.95
N GLN A 91 18.74 6.28 -7.77
CA GLN A 91 19.99 6.88 -8.19
C GLN A 91 20.73 7.44 -6.97
N PRO A 92 21.78 6.75 -6.46
CA PRO A 92 22.50 7.18 -5.26
C PRO A 92 23.13 8.57 -5.42
N SER A 93 23.49 8.98 -6.65
CA SER A 93 24.02 10.30 -6.97
C SER A 93 23.02 11.46 -6.77
N ARG A 94 21.73 11.15 -6.63
CA ARG A 94 20.64 12.13 -6.44
C ARG A 94 19.94 11.95 -5.07
N GLU A 95 20.57 11.23 -4.15
CA GLU A 95 20.06 10.92 -2.82
C GLU A 95 20.29 12.08 -1.85
N VAL A 96 19.21 12.54 -1.22
CA VAL A 96 19.19 13.44 -0.07
C VAL A 96 18.79 12.60 1.14
N ARG A 97 19.62 12.57 2.18
CA ARG A 97 19.37 11.74 3.37
C ARG A 97 18.72 12.54 4.49
N PHE A 98 17.74 11.94 5.16
CA PHE A 98 17.12 12.45 6.37
C PHE A 98 17.23 11.40 7.48
N ASP A 99 17.97 11.71 8.54
CA ASP A 99 18.09 10.82 9.70
C ASP A 99 17.01 11.12 10.73
N ALA A 100 16.04 10.22 10.86
CA ALA A 100 14.93 10.35 11.81
C ALA A 100 15.28 9.82 13.21
N ARG A 101 16.38 9.06 13.37
CA ARG A 101 16.80 8.47 14.65
C ARG A 101 16.99 9.50 15.77
N PRO A 102 17.69 10.63 15.58
CA PRO A 102 17.88 11.61 16.66
C PRO A 102 16.56 12.29 17.06
N VAL A 103 15.65 12.51 16.11
CA VAL A 103 14.34 13.14 16.37
C VAL A 103 13.45 12.19 17.18
N LEU A 104 13.41 10.91 16.79
CA LEU A 104 12.68 9.87 17.50
C LEU A 104 13.27 9.58 18.88
N ALA A 105 14.60 9.61 19.03
CA ALA A 105 15.28 9.44 20.31
C ALA A 105 14.94 10.59 21.30
N GLY A 106 14.67 11.79 20.79
CA GLY A 106 14.19 12.93 21.57
C GLY A 106 12.69 12.87 21.92
N GLY A 107 11.96 11.82 21.50
CA GLY A 107 10.52 11.69 21.69
C GLY A 107 9.67 12.61 20.80
N ALA A 108 10.27 13.25 19.79
CA ALA A 108 9.60 14.12 18.85
C ALA A 108 9.20 13.35 17.58
N ASP A 109 8.16 13.83 16.90
CA ASP A 109 7.69 13.24 15.66
C ASP A 109 8.45 13.80 14.44
N PRO A 110 9.12 12.96 13.63
CA PRO A 110 9.90 13.39 12.48
C PRO A 110 9.06 13.64 11.22
N PHE A 111 7.75 13.32 11.23
CA PHE A 111 6.93 13.30 10.03
C PHE A 111 6.90 14.67 9.34
N THR A 112 6.62 15.73 10.09
CA THR A 112 6.55 17.09 9.55
C THR A 112 7.88 17.53 8.93
N ALA A 113 9.01 17.18 9.56
CA ALA A 113 10.34 17.50 9.05
C ALA A 113 10.67 16.72 7.77
N ILE A 114 10.30 15.43 7.72
CA ILE A 114 10.45 14.58 6.52
C ILE A 114 9.61 15.12 5.36
N VAL A 115 8.36 15.50 5.61
CA VAL A 115 7.46 16.08 4.59
C VAL A 115 8.00 17.43 4.10
N GLY A 116 8.55 18.26 5.00
CA GLY A 116 9.25 19.49 4.63
C GLY A 116 10.41 19.23 3.67
N ALA A 117 11.31 18.32 4.05
CA ALA A 117 12.45 17.92 3.23
C ALA A 117 12.02 17.35 1.87
N ALA A 118 10.93 16.58 1.81
CA ALA A 118 10.39 16.05 0.56
C ALA A 118 9.82 17.13 -0.39
N ARG A 119 9.30 18.23 0.17
CA ARG A 119 8.77 19.35 -0.62
C ARG A 119 9.89 20.21 -1.20
N GLU A 120 10.97 20.40 -0.45
CA GLU A 120 12.17 21.14 -0.86
C GLU A 120 13.09 20.34 -1.80
N LEU A 121 12.79 19.05 -1.98
CA LEU A 121 13.52 18.16 -2.87
C LEU A 121 13.46 18.66 -4.32
N ALA A 122 14.63 18.78 -4.96
CA ALA A 122 14.76 19.16 -6.36
C ALA A 122 14.09 18.13 -7.29
N GLU A 123 13.71 18.56 -8.50
CA GLU A 123 13.13 17.65 -9.50
C GLU A 123 14.11 16.53 -9.86
N GLY A 124 13.65 15.28 -9.77
CA GLY A 124 14.46 14.09 -10.01
C GLY A 124 15.43 13.72 -8.88
N ALA A 125 15.43 14.42 -7.74
CA ALA A 125 16.14 14.00 -6.53
C ALA A 125 15.30 13.02 -5.68
N GLN A 126 15.97 12.30 -4.79
CA GLN A 126 15.41 11.20 -4.00
C GLN A 126 15.65 11.47 -2.52
N LEU A 127 14.66 11.20 -1.68
CA LEU A 127 14.75 11.37 -0.25
C LEU A 127 14.91 10.02 0.43
N THR A 128 16.07 9.74 1.03
CA THR A 128 16.28 8.54 1.85
C THR A 128 16.10 8.85 3.31
N VAL A 129 15.06 8.28 3.92
CA VAL A 129 14.78 8.41 5.34
C VAL A 129 15.40 7.22 6.08
N ILE A 130 16.19 7.51 7.11
CA ILE A 130 16.80 6.52 7.99
C ILE A 130 15.99 6.47 9.28
N ALA A 131 15.34 5.34 9.54
CA ALA A 131 14.53 5.11 10.73
C ALA A 131 15.07 3.88 11.50
N PRO A 132 14.93 3.85 12.85
CA PRO A 132 15.33 2.70 13.65
C PRO A 132 14.37 1.51 13.56
N PHE A 133 13.27 1.64 12.79
CA PHE A 133 12.25 0.63 12.56
C PHE A 133 11.57 0.87 11.19
N ASP A 134 10.81 -0.11 10.68
CA ASP A 134 10.07 0.03 9.41
C ASP A 134 8.98 1.12 9.51
N PRO A 135 9.09 2.22 8.74
CA PRO A 135 8.16 3.32 8.83
C PRO A 135 6.96 3.11 7.89
N ALA A 136 6.26 1.98 8.01
CA ALA A 136 5.04 1.66 7.25
C ALA A 136 4.03 2.82 7.08
N PRO A 137 3.66 3.60 8.13
CA PRO A 137 2.74 4.71 7.96
C PRO A 137 3.29 5.84 7.07
N LEU A 138 4.60 6.09 7.13
CA LEU A 138 5.27 7.07 6.28
C LEU A 138 5.27 6.60 4.82
N VAL A 139 5.56 5.32 4.59
CA VAL A 139 5.51 4.69 3.26
C VAL A 139 4.11 4.84 2.66
N GLY A 140 3.09 4.47 3.42
CA GLY A 140 1.69 4.60 2.98
C GLY A 140 1.30 6.03 2.66
N TYR A 141 1.79 7.02 3.40
CA TYR A 141 1.56 8.44 3.11
C TYR A 141 2.15 8.85 1.76
N PHE A 142 3.44 8.57 1.52
CA PHE A 142 4.11 8.96 0.27
C PHE A 142 3.56 8.22 -0.95
N VAL A 143 3.27 6.92 -0.84
CA VAL A 143 2.65 6.14 -1.92
C VAL A 143 1.28 6.71 -2.32
N ARG A 144 0.46 7.12 -1.34
CA ARG A 144 -0.82 7.79 -1.60
C ARG A 144 -0.68 9.15 -2.29
N GLN A 145 0.49 9.79 -2.18
CA GLN A 145 0.82 11.04 -2.87
C GLN A 145 1.47 10.78 -4.25
N GLY A 146 1.50 9.53 -4.72
CA GLY A 146 2.08 9.16 -6.03
C GLY A 146 3.61 9.05 -6.02
N TRP A 147 4.23 8.92 -4.85
CA TRP A 147 5.68 8.69 -4.75
C TRP A 147 6.01 7.20 -4.82
N LEU A 148 7.19 6.91 -5.36
CA LEU A 148 7.80 5.59 -5.30
C LEU A 148 8.53 5.45 -3.96
N ALA A 149 8.44 4.27 -3.36
CA ALA A 149 9.14 3.95 -2.11
C ALA A 149 9.92 2.65 -2.30
N TRP A 150 11.20 2.68 -1.95
CA TRP A 150 12.08 1.51 -1.92
C TRP A 150 12.64 1.35 -0.52
N ARG A 151 12.59 0.12 0.01
CA ARG A 151 12.99 -0.18 1.39
C ARG A 151 14.19 -1.10 1.39
N ARG A 152 15.22 -0.73 2.14
CA ARG A 152 16.39 -1.57 2.41
C ARG A 152 16.75 -1.52 3.89
N TRP A 153 17.35 -2.59 4.37
CA TRP A 153 17.88 -2.66 5.73
C TRP A 153 19.40 -2.55 5.71
N GLU A 154 19.95 -1.67 6.55
CA GLU A 154 21.39 -1.62 6.86
C GLU A 154 21.58 -1.84 8.37
N GLY A 155 21.99 -3.06 8.73
CA GLY A 155 22.10 -3.47 10.14
C GLY A 155 20.73 -3.45 10.85
N GLU A 156 20.59 -2.55 11.82
CA GLU A 156 19.35 -2.33 12.58
C GLU A 156 18.53 -1.13 12.06
N ALA A 157 19.06 -0.37 11.09
CA ALA A 157 18.37 0.77 10.52
C ALA A 157 17.58 0.37 9.26
N CYS A 158 16.34 0.84 9.18
CA CYS A 158 15.54 0.78 7.97
C CYS A 158 15.76 2.07 7.17
N LEU A 159 16.20 1.92 5.93
CA LEU A 159 16.38 3.02 4.98
C LEU A 159 15.26 2.93 3.96
N VAL A 160 14.48 3.99 3.86
CA VAL A 160 13.40 4.11 2.88
C VAL A 160 13.72 5.24 1.93
N THR A 161 14.02 4.89 0.68
CA THR A 161 14.23 5.85 -0.41
C THR A 161 12.89 6.19 -1.04
N PHE A 162 12.55 7.47 -1.08
CA PHE A 162 11.39 8.02 -1.73
C PHE A 162 11.81 8.80 -2.98
N ALA A 163 11.14 8.56 -4.09
CA ALA A 163 11.28 9.38 -5.29
C ALA A 163 9.90 9.89 -5.70
N ARG A 164 9.82 11.12 -6.20
CA ARG A 164 8.59 11.57 -6.87
C ARG A 164 8.33 10.58 -7.99
N GLY A 165 7.13 10.00 -8.03
CA GLY A 165 6.72 9.15 -9.13
C GLY A 165 6.81 9.99 -10.39
N THR A 166 7.86 9.75 -11.16
CA THR A 166 8.02 10.40 -12.44
C THR A 166 7.01 9.74 -13.37
N THR A 167 5.85 10.37 -13.56
CA THR A 167 5.19 10.36 -14.87
C THR A 167 5.99 11.27 -15.81
N SER A 168 7.29 11.01 -15.89
CA SER A 168 8.23 11.45 -16.92
C SER A 168 9.24 10.32 -17.07
N VAL A 169 8.67 9.14 -17.32
CA VAL A 169 9.23 8.14 -18.20
C VAL A 169 8.24 8.14 -19.35
N ALA A 170 8.67 8.63 -20.52
CA ALA A 170 8.05 8.20 -21.77
C ALA A 170 7.90 6.68 -21.66
N PRO A 171 6.70 6.11 -21.85
CA PRO A 171 6.42 4.73 -21.48
C PRO A 171 7.44 3.80 -22.12
N GLU A 172 8.33 3.23 -21.31
CA GLU A 172 9.07 2.05 -21.69
C GLU A 172 8.26 0.84 -21.20
N PRO A 173 7.96 -0.13 -22.09
CA PRO A 173 6.94 -1.13 -21.88
C PRO A 173 7.35 -2.09 -20.74
N GLY A 174 6.56 -2.13 -19.67
CA GLY A 174 6.46 -3.34 -18.85
C GLY A 174 5.94 -4.51 -19.68
N PRO A 175 5.98 -5.76 -19.19
CA PRO A 175 5.49 -6.91 -19.95
C PRO A 175 4.04 -6.63 -20.37
N GLY A 176 3.88 -6.46 -21.68
CA GLY A 176 2.91 -5.54 -22.25
C GLY A 176 1.48 -5.88 -21.90
N LEU A 177 0.80 -4.97 -21.18
CA LEU A 177 -0.58 -4.75 -21.55
C LEU A 177 -0.53 -4.33 -23.02
N PRO A 178 -1.27 -5.00 -23.91
CA PRO A 178 -1.31 -4.66 -25.32
C PRO A 178 -1.64 -3.18 -25.40
N GLU A 179 -0.77 -2.42 -26.06
CA GLU A 179 -1.00 -1.00 -26.23
C GLU A 179 -1.99 -0.82 -27.37
N ALA A 180 -2.96 0.08 -27.20
CA ALA A 180 -3.92 0.34 -28.27
C ALA A 180 -3.17 0.96 -29.46
N GLU A 181 -3.17 0.28 -30.60
CA GLU A 181 -2.49 0.71 -31.82
C GLU A 181 -3.35 1.73 -32.57
N ARG A 182 -2.74 2.82 -33.06
CA ARG A 182 -3.48 3.84 -33.81
C ARG A 182 -3.61 3.41 -35.28
N GLY A 183 -4.82 3.05 -35.69
CA GLY A 183 -5.20 2.78 -37.08
C GLY A 183 -5.79 3.99 -37.80
N GLU A 184 -6.24 3.78 -39.02
CA GLU A 184 -6.83 4.81 -39.90
C GLU A 184 -8.22 5.30 -39.40
N ASP A 185 -8.98 4.44 -38.72
CA ASP A 185 -10.35 4.72 -38.23
C ASP A 185 -10.46 4.84 -36.70
N GLY A 186 -9.35 4.81 -35.96
CA GLY A 186 -9.35 4.87 -34.50
C GLY A 186 -8.21 4.11 -33.85
N TRP A 187 -8.38 3.80 -32.57
CA TRP A 187 -7.44 3.00 -31.78
C TRP A 187 -7.90 1.55 -31.74
N THR A 188 -7.00 0.59 -31.90
CA THR A 188 -7.31 -0.86 -31.87
C THR A 188 -6.56 -1.53 -30.74
N LEU A 189 -7.24 -2.32 -29.91
CA LEU A 189 -6.67 -2.95 -28.73
C LEU A 189 -7.04 -4.44 -28.67
N ASP A 190 -6.06 -5.33 -28.90
CA ASP A 190 -6.26 -6.78 -28.77
C ASP A 190 -5.97 -7.22 -27.33
N VAL A 191 -6.99 -7.72 -26.61
CA VAL A 191 -6.86 -8.18 -25.21
C VAL A 191 -7.07 -9.68 -25.07
N ARG A 192 -6.98 -10.44 -26.17
CA ARG A 192 -7.35 -11.86 -26.20
C ARG A 192 -6.46 -12.77 -25.38
N ASP A 193 -5.18 -12.40 -25.27
CA ASP A 193 -4.16 -13.13 -24.53
C ASP A 193 -4.22 -12.88 -23.01
N LEU A 194 -5.06 -11.93 -22.56
CA LEU A 194 -5.11 -11.54 -21.17
C LEU A 194 -6.11 -12.36 -20.36
N SER A 195 -5.62 -12.95 -19.26
CA SER A 195 -6.47 -13.59 -18.24
C SER A 195 -7.24 -12.53 -17.42
N PRO A 196 -8.49 -12.81 -17.00
CA PRO A 196 -9.26 -11.90 -16.14
C PRO A 196 -8.50 -11.60 -14.83
N PRO A 197 -8.38 -10.34 -14.37
CA PRO A 197 -9.02 -9.09 -14.84
C PRO A 197 -8.21 -8.26 -15.86
N GLY A 198 -7.13 -8.78 -16.41
CA GLY A 198 -6.25 -8.12 -17.39
C GLY A 198 -6.95 -7.40 -18.56
N PRO A 199 -7.89 -8.02 -19.30
CA PRO A 199 -8.47 -7.38 -20.47
C PRO A 199 -9.27 -6.12 -20.13
N MET A 200 -9.98 -6.14 -19.00
CA MET A 200 -10.71 -4.98 -18.51
C MET A 200 -9.75 -3.82 -18.15
N GLN A 201 -8.59 -4.13 -17.55
CA GLN A 201 -7.60 -3.11 -17.18
C GLN A 201 -6.99 -2.44 -18.41
N ALA A 202 -6.68 -3.22 -19.46
CA ALA A 202 -6.15 -2.69 -20.71
C ALA A 202 -7.13 -1.71 -21.38
N VAL A 203 -8.41 -2.07 -21.45
CA VAL A 203 -9.44 -1.20 -22.06
C VAL A 203 -9.61 0.10 -21.27
N LEU A 204 -9.74 0.01 -19.94
CA LEU A 204 -9.90 1.19 -19.10
C LEU A 204 -8.68 2.11 -19.16
N ALA A 205 -7.47 1.56 -19.21
CA ALA A 205 -6.24 2.32 -19.36
C ALA A 205 -6.19 3.06 -20.72
N ALA A 206 -6.60 2.42 -21.81
CA ALA A 206 -6.68 3.06 -23.12
C ALA A 206 -7.71 4.21 -23.12
N LEU A 207 -8.86 4.03 -22.48
CA LEU A 207 -9.87 5.07 -22.35
C LEU A 207 -9.40 6.24 -21.48
N ASP A 208 -8.72 5.98 -20.36
CA ASP A 208 -8.15 7.01 -19.48
C ASP A 208 -7.08 7.85 -20.20
N ALA A 209 -6.33 7.20 -21.11
CA ALA A 209 -5.41 7.87 -22.03
C ALA A 209 -6.10 8.68 -23.14
N GLY A 210 -7.43 8.78 -23.15
CA GLY A 210 -8.20 9.55 -24.13
C GLY A 210 -8.22 8.94 -25.53
N ARG A 211 -7.96 7.64 -25.65
CA ARG A 211 -7.91 6.94 -26.94
C ARG A 211 -9.32 6.56 -27.38
N LEU A 212 -9.95 7.42 -28.18
CA LEU A 212 -11.27 7.22 -28.79
C LEU A 212 -11.24 7.66 -30.27
N PRO A 213 -12.04 7.03 -31.16
CA PRO A 213 -12.79 5.80 -30.94
C PRO A 213 -11.86 4.59 -30.73
N LEU A 214 -12.23 3.65 -29.85
CA LEU A 214 -11.42 2.49 -29.46
C LEU A 214 -12.12 1.18 -29.85
N LEU A 215 -11.48 0.40 -30.72
CA LEU A 215 -11.89 -0.92 -31.15
C LEU A 215 -11.15 -1.99 -30.33
N VAL A 216 -11.87 -2.67 -29.44
CA VAL A 216 -11.31 -3.70 -28.56
C VAL A 216 -11.62 -5.08 -29.12
N HIS A 217 -10.61 -5.93 -29.24
CA HIS A 217 -10.78 -7.33 -29.61
C HIS A 217 -10.62 -8.23 -28.39
N HIS A 218 -11.69 -8.96 -28.05
CA HIS A 218 -11.80 -9.70 -26.80
C HIS A 218 -12.19 -11.18 -27.05
N SER A 219 -11.56 -12.12 -26.34
CA SER A 219 -11.80 -13.58 -26.54
C SER A 219 -13.19 -14.07 -26.14
N ARG A 220 -13.95 -13.25 -25.40
CA ARG A 220 -15.27 -13.57 -24.82
C ARG A 220 -16.02 -12.29 -24.51
N GLU A 221 -17.34 -12.34 -24.33
CA GLU A 221 -18.11 -11.14 -24.03
C GLU A 221 -17.70 -10.48 -22.68
N PRO A 222 -17.23 -9.21 -22.67
CA PRO A 222 -16.79 -8.55 -21.45
C PRO A 222 -17.96 -7.87 -20.72
N ALA A 223 -18.86 -8.66 -20.13
CA ALA A 223 -20.06 -8.13 -19.43
C ALA A 223 -19.75 -7.10 -18.31
N MET A 224 -18.56 -7.20 -17.68
CA MET A 224 -18.10 -6.27 -16.62
C MET A 224 -17.58 -4.92 -17.16
N LEU A 225 -17.34 -4.80 -18.46
CA LEU A 225 -16.87 -3.57 -19.09
C LEU A 225 -18.03 -2.58 -19.30
N TYR A 226 -19.19 -3.06 -19.74
CA TYR A 226 -20.37 -2.24 -20.04
C TYR A 226 -20.80 -1.29 -18.91
N PRO A 227 -20.94 -1.69 -17.63
CA PRO A 227 -21.30 -0.75 -16.57
C PRO A 227 -20.26 0.36 -16.39
N LYS A 228 -18.98 0.10 -16.66
CA LYS A 228 -17.90 1.11 -16.55
C LYS A 228 -17.87 2.08 -17.73
N LEU A 229 -18.32 1.65 -18.91
CA LEU A 229 -18.50 2.50 -20.09
C LEU A 229 -19.72 3.40 -19.92
N ALA A 230 -20.83 2.84 -19.41
CA ALA A 230 -22.05 3.57 -19.11
C ALA A 230 -21.83 4.68 -18.06
N ASP A 231 -21.10 4.38 -16.99
CA ASP A 231 -20.70 5.35 -15.96
C ASP A 231 -19.91 6.54 -16.53
N ARG A 232 -19.15 6.29 -17.61
CA ARG A 232 -18.38 7.31 -18.34
C ARG A 232 -19.17 8.02 -19.43
N GLY A 233 -20.44 7.65 -19.67
CA GLY A 233 -21.27 8.20 -20.74
C GLY A 233 -20.78 7.85 -22.15
N LEU A 234 -19.98 6.80 -22.31
CA LEU A 234 -19.44 6.38 -23.60
C LEU A 234 -20.45 5.48 -24.33
N ARG A 235 -20.48 5.58 -25.67
CA ARG A 235 -21.27 4.67 -26.51
C ARG A 235 -20.41 3.48 -26.91
N TRP A 236 -20.99 2.29 -26.97
CA TRP A 236 -20.28 1.13 -27.50
C TRP A 236 -21.17 0.25 -28.37
N THR A 237 -20.56 -0.37 -29.37
CA THR A 237 -21.17 -1.35 -30.27
C THR A 237 -20.41 -2.66 -30.11
N VAL A 238 -21.12 -3.78 -30.02
CA VAL A 238 -20.53 -5.11 -29.91
C VAL A 238 -20.84 -5.88 -31.19
N ASP A 239 -19.80 -6.44 -31.80
CA ASP A 239 -19.88 -7.27 -32.99
C ASP A 239 -19.19 -8.61 -32.72
N THR A 240 -19.98 -9.69 -32.72
CA THR A 240 -19.46 -11.04 -32.48
C THR A 240 -19.08 -11.67 -33.81
N ARG A 241 -17.81 -12.04 -33.97
CA ARG A 241 -17.25 -12.68 -35.17
C ARG A 241 -16.67 -14.05 -34.83
N ASP A 242 -16.39 -14.87 -35.86
CA ASP A 242 -15.73 -16.18 -35.69
C ASP A 242 -14.39 -16.10 -34.89
N ASP A 243 -13.69 -14.96 -34.93
CA ASP A 243 -12.37 -14.76 -34.30
C ASP A 243 -12.42 -14.17 -32.87
N GLY A 244 -13.63 -13.83 -32.37
CA GLY A 244 -13.82 -13.22 -31.04
C GLY A 244 -14.91 -12.15 -31.02
N VAL A 245 -14.97 -11.41 -29.90
CA VAL A 245 -15.91 -10.31 -29.69
C VAL A 245 -15.20 -8.98 -29.92
N TRP A 246 -15.72 -8.19 -30.85
CA TRP A 246 -15.24 -6.85 -31.15
C TRP A 246 -16.12 -5.83 -30.45
N VAL A 247 -15.53 -4.99 -29.61
CA VAL A 247 -16.24 -3.91 -28.90
C VAL A 247 -15.70 -2.58 -29.39
N GLN A 248 -16.47 -1.87 -30.21
CA GLN A 248 -16.15 -0.53 -30.65
C GLN A 248 -16.71 0.48 -29.66
N ILE A 249 -15.86 1.32 -29.08
CA ILE A 249 -16.21 2.34 -28.09
C ILE A 249 -16.02 3.70 -28.75
N ASP A 250 -17.09 4.48 -28.79
CA ASP A 250 -17.14 5.80 -29.41
C ASP A 250 -17.32 6.91 -28.36
N GLY A 251 -16.78 8.08 -28.65
CA GLY A 251 -17.00 9.27 -27.84
C GLY A 251 -18.47 9.70 -27.88
N GLY A 252 -19.07 9.91 -26.72
CA GLY A 252 -20.44 10.43 -26.60
C GLY A 252 -20.61 11.81 -27.23
#